data_AF-A0A933PDJ3-F1
#
_entry.id   AF-A0A933PDJ3-F1
#
_cell.length_a   1.000
_cell.length_b   1.000
_cell.length_c   1.000
_cell.angle_alpha   90.00
_cell.angle_beta   90.00
_cell.angle_gamma   90.00
#
_symmetry.space_group_name_H-M   'P 1'
#
loop_
_entity.id
_entity.type
_entity.pdbx_description
1 polymer ?
#
loop_
_entity_poly.entity_id
_entity_poly.type
_entity_poly.pdbx_seq_one_letter_code
_entity_poly.pdbx_strand_id
1 'polypeptide(L)'
;MVRRGATGQVAGDRADGRYAVRTVDGRDVVLRREQIALRRAYQQDVAVDAGAPVHDPAALVREHTVYAAVVGSRAFGLATETSDVDTRGVYLAPAPAFWGLVPPPTHVEGPEPEWFSWELGRFCELALKSNPNLLEVLHSPLVVACTPVGEELLALRPAFASRLAHQTFNGYVLSQFTKIEADLRRDGAPRWKHVMHLLRLLLSARDLLRTGTPMVDVGTYRERLLAVRSGAVAWADVEAWRLALHADLDEAVATSPLPEAPDVVRVDAWLRDVRARSAAEALR
;
A
#
# COMPACT_ATOMS: atom_id res chain seq x y z
N MET A 1 -19.55 -28.09 15.33
CA MET A 1 -19.26 -28.08 16.78
C MET A 1 -18.54 -26.76 17.09
N VAL A 2 -19.20 -25.81 17.75
CA VAL A 2 -18.62 -24.49 18.05
C VAL A 2 -17.45 -24.67 19.01
N ARG A 3 -16.22 -24.30 18.59
CA ARG A 3 -15.04 -24.34 19.48
C ARG A 3 -15.29 -23.36 20.63
N ARG A 4 -15.44 -23.87 21.85
CA ARG A 4 -15.56 -23.06 23.07
C ARG A 4 -14.15 -22.55 23.44
N GLY A 5 -13.79 -21.36 22.97
CA GLY A 5 -12.58 -20.65 23.41
C GLY A 5 -12.82 -19.85 24.69
N ALA A 6 -11.78 -19.68 25.52
CA ALA A 6 -11.80 -18.76 26.66
C ALA A 6 -11.40 -17.35 26.20
N THR A 7 -11.99 -16.31 26.81
CA THR A 7 -11.57 -14.91 26.58
C THR A 7 -10.50 -14.51 27.59
N GLY A 8 -9.51 -13.73 27.17
CA GLY A 8 -8.47 -13.19 28.05
C GLY A 8 -7.85 -11.90 27.52
N GLN A 9 -7.07 -11.23 28.37
CA GLN A 9 -6.31 -10.02 28.03
C GLN A 9 -4.84 -10.39 27.80
N VAL A 10 -4.24 -9.88 26.72
CA VAL A 10 -2.79 -10.00 26.51
C VAL A 10 -2.07 -9.13 27.55
N ALA A 11 -1.30 -9.77 28.43
CA ALA A 11 -0.56 -9.13 29.51
C ALA A 11 0.86 -8.72 29.10
N GLY A 12 1.37 -9.26 27.99
CA GLY A 12 2.67 -8.87 27.41
C GLY A 12 3.23 -9.89 26.42
N ASP A 13 4.23 -9.45 25.67
CA ASP A 13 4.96 -10.26 24.69
C ASP A 13 6.18 -10.91 25.35
N ARG A 14 6.42 -12.18 25.07
CA ARG A 14 7.62 -12.90 25.49
C ARG A 14 8.69 -12.79 24.40
N ALA A 15 9.95 -12.84 24.80
CA ALA A 15 11.10 -12.77 23.89
C ALA A 15 11.14 -13.89 22.83
N ASP A 16 10.37 -14.96 23.01
CA ASP A 16 10.25 -16.11 22.11
C ASP A 16 9.07 -16.03 21.13
N GLY A 17 8.41 -14.86 21.04
CA GLY A 17 7.29 -14.63 20.13
C GLY A 17 5.94 -15.19 20.59
N ARG A 18 5.85 -15.67 21.84
CA ARG A 18 4.58 -16.08 22.47
C ARG A 18 3.98 -14.93 23.29
N TYR A 19 2.67 -14.98 23.48
CA TYR A 19 1.91 -13.99 24.23
C TYR A 19 1.52 -14.55 25.59
N ALA A 20 1.76 -13.79 26.66
CA ALA A 20 1.18 -14.06 27.96
C ALA A 20 -0.26 -13.53 27.96
N VAL A 21 -1.25 -14.40 28.22
CA VAL A 21 -2.67 -14.04 28.22
C VAL A 21 -3.26 -14.39 29.58
N ARG A 22 -3.88 -13.40 30.23
CA ARG A 22 -4.67 -13.59 31.44
C ARG A 22 -6.12 -13.83 31.08
N THR A 23 -6.60 -15.03 31.33
CA THR A 23 -7.99 -15.42 31.08
C THR A 23 -8.94 -14.79 32.11
N VAL A 24 -10.22 -14.66 31.75
CA VAL A 24 -11.25 -14.05 32.62
C VAL A 24 -11.47 -14.81 33.93
N ASP A 25 -11.11 -16.09 33.99
CA ASP A 25 -11.17 -16.93 35.18
C ASP A 25 -9.85 -16.96 35.96
N GLY A 26 -8.94 -16.01 35.69
CA GLY A 26 -7.75 -15.75 36.48
C GLY A 26 -6.55 -16.64 36.16
N ARG A 27 -6.63 -17.49 35.14
CA ARG A 27 -5.49 -18.32 34.70
C ARG A 27 -4.57 -17.54 33.78
N ASP A 28 -3.27 -17.67 34.00
CA ASP A 28 -2.24 -17.18 33.09
C ASP A 28 -1.83 -18.30 32.12
N VAL A 29 -2.02 -18.05 30.83
CA VAL A 29 -1.67 -18.99 29.75
C VAL A 29 -0.69 -18.33 28.78
N VAL A 30 0.18 -19.14 28.17
CA VAL A 30 1.13 -18.68 27.16
C VAL A 30 0.72 -19.29 25.81
N LEU A 31 0.39 -18.43 24.86
CA LEU A 31 -0.21 -18.82 23.57
C LEU A 31 0.61 -18.27 22.40
N ARG A 32 0.64 -19.00 21.29
CA ARG A 32 1.18 -18.52 20.01
C ARG A 32 0.18 -17.60 19.32
N ARG A 33 0.65 -16.77 18.39
CA ARG A 33 -0.20 -15.83 17.62
C ARG A 33 -1.39 -16.52 16.93
N GLU A 34 -1.18 -17.71 16.40
CA GLU A 34 -2.19 -18.55 15.73
C GLU A 34 -3.27 -19.11 16.67
N GLN A 35 -3.01 -19.11 17.98
CA GLN A 35 -3.93 -19.61 19.01
C GLN A 35 -4.79 -18.49 19.62
N ILE A 36 -4.62 -17.25 19.16
CA ILE A 36 -5.28 -16.06 19.69
C ILE A 36 -5.94 -15.32 18.53
N ALA A 37 -7.24 -15.05 18.67
CA ALA A 37 -7.98 -14.15 17.80
C ALA A 37 -8.53 -12.99 18.63
N LEU A 38 -8.62 -11.81 18.02
CA LEU A 38 -9.33 -10.70 18.65
C LEU A 38 -10.79 -11.11 18.83
N ARG A 39 -11.32 -11.00 20.05
CA ARG A 39 -12.68 -11.46 20.38
C ARG A 39 -13.74 -10.93 19.40
N ARG A 40 -13.65 -9.66 19.01
CA ARG A 40 -14.57 -9.03 18.06
C ARG A 40 -14.47 -9.65 16.66
N ALA A 41 -13.25 -9.91 16.18
CA ALA A 41 -13.01 -10.60 14.92
C ALA A 41 -13.56 -12.04 15.00
N TYR A 42 -13.22 -12.80 16.04
CA TYR A 42 -13.71 -14.16 16.24
C TYR A 42 -15.25 -14.25 16.32
N GLN A 43 -15.90 -13.32 17.02
CA GLN A 43 -17.36 -13.28 17.09
C GLN A 43 -17.98 -12.98 15.73
N GLN A 44 -17.37 -12.12 14.92
CA GLN A 44 -17.82 -11.84 13.57
C GLN A 44 -17.61 -13.05 12.64
N ASP A 45 -16.42 -13.66 12.67
CA ASP A 45 -16.10 -14.88 11.91
C ASP A 45 -17.06 -16.04 12.25
N VAL A 46 -17.44 -16.19 13.53
CA VAL A 46 -18.32 -17.29 13.98
C VAL A 46 -19.81 -16.99 13.76
N ALA A 47 -20.24 -15.73 13.87
CA ALA A 47 -21.66 -15.37 13.80
C ALA A 47 -22.15 -14.92 12.42
N VAL A 48 -21.26 -14.38 11.58
CA VAL A 48 -21.61 -13.76 10.29
C VAL A 48 -21.04 -14.54 9.10
N ASP A 49 -19.80 -15.03 9.21
CA ASP A 49 -19.15 -15.76 8.09
C ASP A 49 -19.53 -17.24 8.02
N ALA A 50 -20.18 -17.78 9.05
CA ALA A 50 -20.66 -19.17 9.10
C ALA A 50 -21.91 -19.41 8.23
N GLY A 51 -21.79 -19.20 6.91
CA GLY A 51 -22.82 -19.52 5.91
C GLY A 51 -23.08 -18.43 4.86
N ALA A 52 -22.47 -17.25 4.99
CA ALA A 52 -22.53 -16.22 3.96
C ALA A 52 -21.65 -16.60 2.74
N PRO A 53 -22.03 -16.22 1.51
CA PRO A 53 -21.17 -16.43 0.34
C PRO A 53 -19.84 -15.70 0.56
N VAL A 54 -18.74 -16.46 0.60
CA VAL A 54 -17.38 -15.90 0.65
C VAL A 54 -16.99 -15.53 -0.78
N HIS A 55 -16.50 -14.30 -0.96
CA HIS A 55 -16.00 -13.84 -2.26
C HIS A 55 -14.76 -14.65 -2.64
N ASP A 56 -14.73 -15.27 -3.83
CA ASP A 56 -13.52 -15.90 -4.36
C ASP A 56 -12.51 -14.80 -4.77
N PRO A 57 -11.37 -14.65 -4.05
CA PRO A 57 -10.39 -13.63 -4.35
C PRO A 57 -9.84 -13.73 -5.77
N ALA A 58 -9.71 -14.95 -6.29
CA ALA A 58 -9.15 -15.19 -7.61
C ALA A 58 -10.16 -14.80 -8.70
N ALA A 59 -11.45 -15.07 -8.50
CA ALA A 59 -12.52 -14.60 -9.38
C ALA A 59 -12.61 -13.07 -9.39
N LEU A 60 -12.50 -12.41 -8.22
CA LEU A 60 -12.50 -10.95 -8.12
C LEU A 60 -11.41 -10.31 -9.01
N VAL A 61 -10.20 -10.88 -9.01
CA VAL A 61 -9.14 -10.36 -9.88
C VAL A 61 -9.38 -10.72 -11.34
N ARG A 62 -9.69 -11.97 -11.67
CA ARG A 62 -9.84 -12.42 -13.06
C ARG A 62 -10.98 -11.73 -13.80
N GLU A 63 -12.09 -11.49 -13.11
CA GLU A 63 -13.35 -11.07 -13.74
C GLU A 63 -13.64 -9.57 -13.54
N HIS A 64 -13.05 -8.96 -12.50
CA HIS A 64 -13.40 -7.59 -12.11
C HIS A 64 -12.22 -6.61 -12.05
N THR A 65 -11.03 -7.00 -12.52
CA THR A 65 -9.91 -6.05 -12.67
C THR A 65 -10.28 -4.96 -13.67
N VAL A 66 -10.26 -3.70 -13.23
CA VAL A 66 -10.47 -2.52 -14.09
C VAL A 66 -9.16 -1.89 -14.54
N TYR A 67 -8.11 -2.04 -13.74
CA TYR A 67 -6.77 -1.56 -14.06
C TYR A 67 -5.71 -2.43 -13.39
N ALA A 68 -4.64 -2.75 -14.09
CA ALA A 68 -3.47 -3.39 -13.53
C ALA A 68 -2.20 -2.93 -14.24
N ALA A 69 -1.11 -2.80 -13.49
CA ALA A 69 0.19 -2.44 -14.02
C ALA A 69 1.31 -3.16 -13.28
N VAL A 70 2.42 -3.40 -13.98
CA VAL A 70 3.68 -3.81 -13.35
C VAL A 70 4.24 -2.61 -12.59
N VAL A 71 4.70 -2.83 -11.37
CA VAL A 71 5.38 -1.82 -10.54
C VAL A 71 6.72 -2.36 -10.06
N GLY A 72 7.29 -1.77 -9.02
CA GLY A 72 8.51 -2.26 -8.41
C GLY A 72 9.72 -2.00 -9.29
N SER A 73 10.76 -2.82 -9.11
CA SER A 73 12.07 -2.59 -9.75
C SER A 73 12.01 -2.45 -11.27
N ARG A 74 11.07 -3.13 -11.94
CA ARG A 74 10.86 -3.02 -13.39
C ARG A 74 10.32 -1.65 -13.80
N ALA A 75 9.23 -1.20 -13.18
CA ALA A 75 8.68 0.13 -13.46
C ALA A 75 9.64 1.25 -13.03
N PHE A 76 10.41 1.02 -11.97
CA PHE A 76 11.35 2.02 -11.46
C PHE A 76 12.64 2.15 -12.27
N GLY A 77 12.82 1.38 -13.35
CA GLY A 77 14.09 1.38 -14.06
C GLY A 77 15.24 0.95 -13.15
N LEU A 78 15.01 -0.02 -12.25
CA LEU A 78 15.97 -0.57 -11.28
C LEU A 78 16.11 -2.10 -11.35
N ALA A 79 15.45 -2.74 -12.32
CA ALA A 79 15.50 -4.18 -12.51
C ALA A 79 16.91 -4.67 -12.86
N THR A 80 17.20 -5.87 -12.36
CA THR A 80 18.34 -6.74 -12.64
C THR A 80 17.81 -8.07 -13.20
N GLU A 81 18.69 -8.94 -13.68
CA GLU A 81 18.31 -10.25 -14.24
C GLU A 81 17.48 -11.12 -13.28
N THR A 82 17.72 -10.98 -11.98
CA THR A 82 17.04 -11.71 -10.89
C THR A 82 15.80 -11.01 -10.34
N SER A 83 15.35 -9.91 -10.95
CA SER A 83 14.20 -9.17 -10.43
C SER A 83 12.88 -9.89 -10.70
N ASP A 84 11.96 -9.76 -9.77
CA ASP A 84 10.55 -10.22 -9.75
C ASP A 84 9.60 -9.25 -10.45
N VAL A 85 8.50 -9.77 -11.00
CA VAL A 85 7.47 -8.98 -11.69
C VAL A 85 6.35 -8.67 -10.70
N ASP A 86 6.48 -7.59 -9.95
CA ASP A 86 5.42 -7.07 -9.10
C ASP A 86 4.25 -6.56 -9.93
N THR A 87 3.11 -7.25 -9.91
CA THR A 87 1.89 -6.74 -10.54
C THR A 87 0.94 -6.20 -9.50
N ARG A 88 0.38 -5.02 -9.76
CA ARG A 88 -0.57 -4.37 -8.88
C ARG A 88 -1.85 -4.04 -9.64
N GLY A 89 -2.97 -4.51 -9.09
CA GLY A 89 -4.28 -4.38 -9.70
C GLY A 89 -5.24 -3.51 -8.89
N VAL A 90 -6.31 -3.13 -9.56
CA VAL A 90 -7.50 -2.49 -9.00
C VAL A 90 -8.70 -3.25 -9.55
N TYR A 91 -9.51 -3.83 -8.67
CA TYR A 91 -10.73 -4.51 -9.06
C TYR A 91 -11.96 -3.75 -8.57
N LEU A 92 -13.00 -3.75 -9.40
CA LEU A 92 -14.31 -3.20 -9.07
C LEU A 92 -15.20 -4.35 -8.58
N ALA A 93 -15.28 -4.55 -7.27
CA ALA A 93 -16.22 -5.53 -6.75
C ALA A 93 -17.66 -5.21 -7.22
N PRO A 94 -18.44 -6.21 -7.67
CA PRO A 94 -19.82 -6.00 -8.11
C PRO A 94 -20.63 -5.24 -7.05
N ALA A 95 -21.36 -4.21 -7.44
CA ALA A 95 -22.07 -3.37 -6.47
C ALA A 95 -23.01 -4.14 -5.52
N PRO A 96 -23.75 -5.18 -5.95
CA PRO A 96 -24.57 -5.99 -5.04
C PRO A 96 -23.79 -6.72 -3.95
N ALA A 97 -22.49 -6.99 -4.14
CA ALA A 97 -21.63 -7.63 -3.14
C ALA A 97 -21.52 -6.82 -1.84
N PHE A 98 -21.73 -5.50 -1.91
CA PHE A 98 -21.71 -4.62 -0.74
C PHE A 98 -23.02 -4.60 0.06
N TRP A 99 -24.11 -5.17 -0.47
CA TRP A 99 -25.40 -5.23 0.23
C TRP A 99 -25.53 -6.45 1.15
N GLY A 100 -24.62 -7.41 1.03
CA GLY A 100 -24.54 -8.60 1.88
C GLY A 100 -23.92 -8.32 3.25
N LEU A 101 -24.04 -9.29 4.15
CA LEU A 101 -23.46 -9.22 5.50
C LEU A 101 -21.92 -9.28 5.49
N VAL A 102 -21.34 -9.87 4.44
CA VAL A 102 -19.89 -9.98 4.23
C VAL A 102 -19.52 -9.11 3.03
N PRO A 103 -18.95 -7.91 3.27
CA PRO A 103 -18.52 -7.05 2.17
C PRO A 103 -17.35 -7.71 1.41
N PRO A 104 -17.11 -7.30 0.15
CA PRO A 104 -15.92 -7.74 -0.57
C PRO A 104 -14.64 -7.36 0.21
N PRO A 105 -13.58 -8.17 0.10
CA PRO A 105 -12.31 -7.85 0.71
C PRO A 105 -11.81 -6.47 0.23
N THR A 106 -11.02 -5.79 1.04
CA THR A 106 -10.47 -4.47 0.64
C THR A 106 -9.25 -4.59 -0.28
N HIS A 107 -8.66 -5.79 -0.30
CA HIS A 107 -7.51 -6.17 -1.11
C HIS A 107 -7.39 -7.70 -1.17
N VAL A 108 -6.73 -8.22 -2.19
CA VAL A 108 -6.51 -9.64 -2.41
C VAL A 108 -5.13 -9.88 -3.01
N GLU A 109 -4.53 -11.02 -2.69
CA GLU A 109 -3.31 -11.54 -3.34
C GLU A 109 -3.69 -12.59 -4.39
N GLY A 110 -2.87 -12.73 -5.42
CA GLY A 110 -3.09 -13.66 -6.52
C GLY A 110 -3.98 -13.10 -7.66
N PRO A 111 -4.39 -13.95 -8.61
CA PRO A 111 -4.21 -15.40 -8.64
C PRO A 111 -2.78 -15.84 -8.98
N GLU A 112 -1.99 -14.99 -9.63
CA GLU A 112 -0.59 -15.25 -9.96
C GLU A 112 0.35 -14.84 -8.82
N PRO A 113 1.54 -15.46 -8.70
CA PRO A 113 2.59 -14.99 -7.80
C PRO A 113 2.93 -13.51 -8.07
N GLU A 114 3.24 -12.76 -7.01
CA GLU A 114 3.55 -11.32 -7.06
C GLU A 114 2.42 -10.41 -7.58
N TRP A 115 1.19 -10.94 -7.68
CA TRP A 115 0.00 -10.14 -7.96
C TRP A 115 -0.71 -9.72 -6.67
N PHE A 116 -0.98 -8.43 -6.54
CA PHE A 116 -1.75 -7.88 -5.42
C PHE A 116 -2.73 -6.84 -5.95
N SER A 117 -4.01 -6.93 -5.58
CA SER A 117 -5.04 -6.00 -6.04
C SER A 117 -5.81 -5.35 -4.90
N TRP A 118 -6.14 -4.07 -5.04
CA TRP A 118 -7.05 -3.37 -4.13
C TRP A 118 -8.46 -3.34 -4.71
N GLU A 119 -9.47 -3.38 -3.84
CA GLU A 119 -10.82 -2.97 -4.24
C GLU A 119 -10.80 -1.48 -4.58
N LEU A 120 -11.57 -1.07 -5.60
CA LEU A 120 -11.54 0.27 -6.18
C LEU A 120 -11.76 1.40 -5.16
N GLY A 121 -12.74 1.26 -4.27
CA GLY A 121 -12.99 2.23 -3.21
C GLY A 121 -11.81 2.33 -2.23
N ARG A 122 -11.25 1.19 -1.81
CA ARG A 122 -10.03 1.16 -0.97
C ARG A 122 -8.84 1.80 -1.68
N PHE A 123 -8.69 1.56 -2.98
CA PHE A 123 -7.65 2.17 -3.80
C PHE A 123 -7.78 3.69 -3.80
N CYS A 124 -8.98 4.21 -4.09
CA CYS A 124 -9.24 5.65 -4.10
C CYS A 124 -8.96 6.29 -2.73
N GLU A 125 -9.42 5.67 -1.64
CA GLU A 125 -9.19 6.17 -0.27
C GLU A 125 -7.71 6.33 0.05
N LEU A 126 -6.90 5.32 -0.28
CA LEU A 126 -5.47 5.32 -0.02
C LEU A 126 -4.70 6.26 -0.95
N ALA A 127 -5.12 6.40 -2.21
CA ALA A 127 -4.54 7.34 -3.16
C ALA A 127 -4.80 8.80 -2.74
N LEU A 128 -6.01 9.12 -2.26
CA LEU A 128 -6.34 10.43 -1.68
C LEU A 128 -5.46 10.74 -0.46
N LYS A 129 -5.04 9.73 0.30
CA LYS A 129 -4.08 9.88 1.42
C LYS A 129 -2.62 10.00 0.96
N SER A 130 -2.38 10.19 -0.34
CA SER A 130 -1.05 10.28 -0.97
C SER A 130 -0.18 9.05 -0.70
N ASN A 131 -0.77 7.84 -0.64
CA ASN A 131 0.01 6.63 -0.45
C ASN A 131 0.93 6.35 -1.67
N PRO A 132 2.27 6.26 -1.48
CA PRO A 132 3.21 6.14 -2.59
C PRO A 132 2.93 4.95 -3.51
N ASN A 133 2.59 3.79 -2.95
CA ASN A 133 2.37 2.57 -3.73
C ASN A 133 1.23 2.77 -4.73
N LEU A 134 0.16 3.46 -4.34
CA LEU A 134 -1.01 3.65 -5.19
C LEU A 134 -0.78 4.75 -6.23
N LEU A 135 -0.10 5.82 -5.85
CA LEU A 135 0.31 6.86 -6.80
C LEU A 135 1.24 6.29 -7.87
N GLU A 136 2.15 5.39 -7.51
CA GLU A 136 3.04 4.72 -8.47
C GLU A 136 2.28 3.76 -9.39
N VAL A 137 1.28 3.03 -8.88
CA VAL A 137 0.41 2.19 -9.71
C VAL A 137 -0.32 3.03 -10.75
N LEU A 138 -0.89 4.18 -10.35
CA LEU A 138 -1.58 5.10 -11.28
C LEU A 138 -0.65 5.61 -12.39
N HIS A 139 0.64 5.78 -12.13
CA HIS A 139 1.58 6.38 -13.06
C HIS A 139 2.56 5.38 -13.69
N SER A 140 2.36 4.08 -13.47
CA SER A 140 3.23 3.08 -14.07
C SER A 140 3.11 3.10 -15.60
N PRO A 141 4.24 3.08 -16.34
CA PRO A 141 4.21 2.99 -17.79
C PRO A 141 3.95 1.55 -18.30
N LEU A 142 4.01 0.55 -17.41
CA LEU A 142 3.92 -0.86 -17.76
C LEU A 142 2.51 -1.40 -17.49
N VAL A 143 1.53 -0.95 -18.28
CA VAL A 143 0.13 -1.35 -18.14
C VAL A 143 -0.06 -2.81 -18.56
N VAL A 144 -0.73 -3.58 -17.71
CA VAL A 144 -1.08 -4.99 -17.93
C VAL A 144 -2.53 -5.12 -18.43
N ALA A 145 -3.44 -4.38 -17.80
CA ALA A 145 -4.85 -4.35 -18.16
C ALA A 145 -5.44 -2.96 -17.89
N CYS A 146 -6.34 -2.51 -18.75
CA CYS A 146 -7.08 -1.26 -18.57
C CYS A 146 -8.43 -1.38 -19.28
N THR A 147 -9.52 -1.32 -18.52
CA THR A 147 -10.88 -1.26 -19.04
C THR A 147 -11.31 0.21 -19.19
N PRO A 148 -12.48 0.51 -19.78
CA PRO A 148 -12.98 1.90 -19.81
C PRO A 148 -13.09 2.54 -18.43
N VAL A 149 -13.49 1.78 -17.40
CA VAL A 149 -13.48 2.27 -16.00
C VAL A 149 -12.04 2.53 -15.52
N GLY A 150 -11.09 1.70 -15.92
CA GLY A 150 -9.67 1.93 -15.69
C GLY A 150 -9.17 3.22 -16.34
N GLU A 151 -9.56 3.51 -17.58
CA GLU A 151 -9.21 4.76 -18.27
C GLU A 151 -9.78 5.97 -17.54
N GLU A 152 -11.02 5.90 -17.06
CA GLU A 152 -11.62 6.94 -16.22
C GLU A 152 -10.84 7.14 -14.91
N LEU A 153 -10.43 6.06 -14.23
CA LEU A 153 -9.57 6.11 -13.04
C LEU A 153 -8.23 6.82 -13.33
N LEU A 154 -7.60 6.50 -14.46
CA LEU A 154 -6.35 7.13 -14.88
C LEU A 154 -6.53 8.61 -15.25
N ALA A 155 -7.70 9.00 -15.77
CA ALA A 155 -8.05 10.40 -16.00
C ALA A 155 -8.27 11.18 -14.69
N LEU A 156 -8.50 10.49 -13.56
CA LEU A 156 -8.61 11.10 -12.24
C LEU A 156 -7.26 11.34 -11.54
N ARG A 157 -6.10 10.99 -12.12
CA ARG A 157 -4.78 11.25 -11.52
C ARG A 157 -4.63 12.65 -10.89
N PRO A 158 -5.02 13.76 -11.56
CA PRO A 158 -4.89 15.10 -10.97
C PRO A 158 -5.73 15.30 -9.70
N ALA A 159 -6.83 14.56 -9.54
CA ALA A 159 -7.70 14.65 -8.36
C ALA A 159 -7.07 14.04 -7.10
N PHE A 160 -6.11 13.10 -7.25
CA PHE A 160 -5.40 12.49 -6.13
C PHE A 160 -4.17 13.29 -5.68
N ALA A 161 -3.59 14.11 -6.57
CA ALA A 161 -2.38 14.87 -6.29
C ALA A 161 -2.67 16.06 -5.35
N SER A 162 -1.90 16.18 -4.27
CA SER A 162 -2.00 17.29 -3.32
C SER A 162 -0.70 17.50 -2.55
N ARG A 163 -0.59 18.64 -1.86
CA ARG A 163 0.55 18.95 -0.98
C ARG A 163 0.65 18.01 0.23
N LEU A 164 -0.38 17.21 0.54
CA LEU A 164 -0.31 16.14 1.55
C LEU A 164 0.79 15.11 1.27
N ALA A 165 1.22 14.97 0.00
CA ALA A 165 2.34 14.11 -0.37
C ALA A 165 3.62 14.45 0.40
N HIS A 166 3.86 15.73 0.71
CA HIS A 166 5.00 16.14 1.52
C HIS A 166 4.98 15.45 2.89
N GLN A 167 3.89 15.60 3.64
CA GLN A 167 3.75 15.01 4.98
C GLN A 167 3.83 13.49 4.93
N THR A 168 3.10 12.84 4.00
CA THR A 168 3.03 11.38 3.93
C THR A 168 4.39 10.75 3.61
N PHE A 169 5.10 11.25 2.60
CA PHE A 169 6.38 10.69 2.19
C PHE A 169 7.49 11.06 3.17
N ASN A 170 7.57 12.35 3.57
CA ASN A 170 8.61 12.83 4.47
C ASN A 170 8.50 12.13 5.85
N GLY A 171 7.31 12.11 6.44
CA GLY A 171 7.08 11.46 7.73
C GLY A 171 7.38 9.97 7.71
N TYR A 172 7.00 9.27 6.64
CA TYR A 172 7.35 7.86 6.46
C TYR A 172 8.86 7.66 6.39
N VAL A 173 9.55 8.38 5.51
CA VAL A 173 11.00 8.22 5.30
C VAL A 173 11.79 8.55 6.56
N LEU A 174 11.47 9.65 7.25
CA LEU A 174 12.09 10.00 8.54
C LEU A 174 11.96 8.85 9.55
N SER A 175 10.75 8.30 9.71
CA SER A 175 10.50 7.20 10.66
C SER A 175 11.30 5.93 10.32
N GLN A 176 11.56 5.66 9.05
CA GLN A 176 12.34 4.49 8.62
C GLN A 176 13.84 4.72 8.77
N PHE A 177 14.34 5.94 8.52
CA PHE A 177 15.76 6.24 8.72
C PHE A 177 16.17 6.16 10.19
N THR A 178 15.34 6.62 11.13
CA THR A 178 15.59 6.44 12.56
C THR A 178 15.77 4.96 12.93
N LYS A 179 14.97 4.07 12.33
CA LYS A 179 15.11 2.61 12.55
C LYS A 179 16.39 2.07 11.92
N ILE A 180 16.74 2.54 10.72
CA ILE A 180 17.95 2.11 10.01
C ILE A 180 19.21 2.53 10.78
N GLU A 181 19.25 3.72 11.36
CA GLU A 181 20.37 4.18 12.20
C GLU A 181 20.49 3.34 13.48
N ALA A 182 19.36 2.94 14.08
CA ALA A 182 19.36 2.01 15.20
C ALA A 182 19.90 0.63 14.80
N ASP A 183 19.46 0.10 13.65
CA ASP A 183 19.95 -1.17 13.10
C ASP A 183 21.46 -1.08 12.76
N LEU A 184 21.93 0.03 12.18
CA LEU A 184 23.34 0.25 11.84
C LEU A 184 24.24 0.20 13.09
N ARG A 185 23.81 0.82 14.19
CA ARG A 185 24.54 0.78 15.47
C ARG A 185 24.59 -0.63 16.08
N ARG A 186 23.56 -1.45 15.85
CA ARG A 186 23.45 -2.80 16.40
C ARG A 186 24.19 -3.84 15.55
N ASP A 187 23.99 -3.78 14.24
CA ASP A 187 24.36 -4.85 13.30
C ASP A 187 25.54 -4.46 12.38
N GLY A 188 26.04 -3.23 12.46
CA GLY A 188 27.19 -2.73 11.69
C GLY A 188 26.92 -2.39 10.23
N ALA A 189 25.75 -2.76 9.69
CA ALA A 189 25.33 -2.41 8.33
C ALA A 189 23.80 -2.24 8.23
N PRO A 190 23.29 -1.34 7.37
CA PRO A 190 21.87 -1.20 7.14
C PRO A 190 21.38 -2.19 6.07
N ARG A 191 20.06 -2.36 5.96
CA ARG A 191 19.45 -3.04 4.81
C ARG A 191 19.50 -2.13 3.58
N TRP A 192 20.56 -2.22 2.78
CA TRP A 192 20.83 -1.32 1.64
C TRP A 192 19.70 -1.23 0.60
N LYS A 193 19.00 -2.33 0.28
CA LYS A 193 17.80 -2.30 -0.60
C LYS A 193 16.72 -1.37 -0.04
N HIS A 194 16.53 -1.37 1.27
CA HIS A 194 15.54 -0.52 1.94
C HIS A 194 15.98 0.95 1.91
N VAL A 195 17.25 1.25 2.21
CA VAL A 195 17.81 2.61 2.14
C VAL A 195 17.62 3.22 0.75
N MET A 196 17.99 2.47 -0.30
CA MET A 196 17.79 2.88 -1.69
C MET A 196 16.32 3.20 -1.98
N HIS A 197 15.40 2.35 -1.53
CA HIS A 197 13.97 2.56 -1.75
C HIS A 197 13.45 3.83 -1.08
N LEU A 198 13.93 4.17 0.12
CA LEU A 198 13.53 5.41 0.81
C LEU A 198 14.02 6.67 0.07
N LEU A 199 15.26 6.66 -0.44
CA LEU A 199 15.77 7.77 -1.26
C LEU A 199 14.96 7.94 -2.55
N ARG A 200 14.60 6.82 -3.20
CA ARG A 200 13.72 6.83 -4.36
C ARG A 200 12.35 7.43 -4.05
N LEU A 201 11.77 7.11 -2.90
CA LEU A 201 10.50 7.69 -2.47
C LEU A 201 10.59 9.22 -2.31
N LEU A 202 11.69 9.73 -1.76
CA LEU A 202 11.90 11.19 -1.65
C LEU A 202 12.00 11.84 -3.04
N LEU A 203 12.70 11.22 -4.00
CA LEU A 203 12.77 11.70 -5.39
C LEU A 203 11.38 11.71 -6.04
N SER A 204 10.60 10.64 -5.86
CA SER A 204 9.23 10.54 -6.37
C SER A 204 8.30 11.62 -5.81
N ALA A 205 8.36 11.87 -4.50
CA ALA A 205 7.59 12.92 -3.85
C ALA A 205 8.00 14.32 -4.32
N ARG A 206 9.30 14.57 -4.51
CA ARG A 206 9.81 15.85 -5.02
C ARG A 206 9.21 16.15 -6.40
N ASP A 207 9.24 15.19 -7.31
CA ASP A 207 8.72 15.36 -8.66
C ASP A 207 7.19 15.49 -8.67
N LEU A 208 6.50 14.74 -7.80
CA LEU A 208 5.06 14.90 -7.56
C LEU A 208 4.72 16.32 -7.11
N LEU A 209 5.42 16.85 -6.10
CA LEU A 209 5.17 18.20 -5.59
C LEU A 209 5.50 19.28 -6.61
N ARG A 210 6.50 19.08 -7.48
CA ARG A 210 6.90 20.07 -8.50
C ARG A 210 6.00 20.05 -9.75
N THR A 211 5.51 18.88 -10.16
CA THR A 211 4.89 18.69 -11.48
C THR A 211 3.48 18.11 -11.45
N GLY A 212 3.04 17.59 -10.30
CA GLY A 212 1.81 16.82 -10.15
C GLY A 212 1.91 15.36 -10.62
N THR A 213 3.09 14.92 -11.07
CA THR A 213 3.34 13.54 -11.51
C THR A 213 4.50 12.94 -10.69
N PRO A 214 4.31 11.79 -10.02
CA PRO A 214 5.39 11.14 -9.29
C PRO A 214 6.42 10.54 -10.25
N MET A 215 7.70 10.60 -9.87
CA MET A 215 8.75 9.89 -10.60
C MET A 215 8.59 8.38 -10.34
N VAL A 216 8.21 7.63 -11.38
CA VAL A 216 8.17 6.17 -11.34
C VAL A 216 9.52 5.62 -11.77
N ASP A 217 9.92 5.85 -13.03
CA ASP A 217 11.27 5.49 -13.51
C ASP A 217 12.31 6.48 -12.98
N VAL A 218 13.37 5.96 -12.37
CA VAL A 218 14.40 6.78 -11.71
C VAL A 218 15.40 7.43 -12.68
N GLY A 219 15.41 7.02 -13.96
CA GLY A 219 16.22 7.61 -15.01
C GLY A 219 17.68 7.84 -14.62
N THR A 220 18.10 9.11 -14.62
CA THR A 220 19.49 9.54 -14.30
C THR A 220 19.94 9.16 -12.88
N TYR A 221 19.02 8.84 -11.97
CA TYR A 221 19.35 8.41 -10.62
C TYR A 221 19.67 6.91 -10.52
N ARG A 222 19.47 6.12 -11.59
CA ARG A 222 19.63 4.65 -11.56
C ARG A 222 20.98 4.22 -11.02
N GLU A 223 22.08 4.73 -11.57
CA GLU A 223 23.43 4.32 -11.16
C GLU A 223 23.70 4.64 -9.69
N ARG A 224 23.35 5.85 -9.25
CA ARG A 224 23.54 6.27 -7.85
C ARG A 224 22.70 5.42 -6.89
N LEU A 225 21.44 5.13 -7.24
CA LEU A 225 20.56 4.27 -6.42
C LEU A 225 21.08 2.83 -6.36
N LEU A 226 21.60 2.28 -7.47
CA LEU A 226 22.21 0.95 -7.46
C LEU A 226 23.51 0.90 -6.64
N ALA A 227 24.31 1.97 -6.66
CA ALA A 227 25.49 2.09 -5.79
C ALA A 227 25.11 2.13 -4.30
N VAL A 228 24.01 2.79 -3.94
CA VAL A 228 23.47 2.69 -2.57
C VAL A 228 22.99 1.27 -2.26
N ARG A 229 22.27 0.62 -3.20
CA ARG A 229 21.75 -0.75 -3.00
C ARG A 229 22.87 -1.77 -2.78
N SER A 230 24.03 -1.60 -3.40
CA SER A 230 25.19 -2.49 -3.23
C SER A 230 26.04 -2.15 -1.99
N GLY A 231 25.79 -1.03 -1.32
CA GLY A 231 26.60 -0.53 -0.22
C GLY A 231 27.94 0.10 -0.66
N ALA A 232 28.08 0.46 -1.93
CA ALA A 232 29.28 1.11 -2.47
C ALA A 232 29.39 2.59 -2.07
N VAL A 233 28.29 3.19 -1.60
CA VAL A 233 28.25 4.58 -1.13
C VAL A 233 28.41 4.60 0.39
N ALA A 234 29.30 5.45 0.90
CA ALA A 234 29.50 5.59 2.34
C ALA A 234 28.22 6.11 3.02
N TRP A 235 27.98 5.66 4.26
CA TRP A 235 26.77 6.06 5.00
C TRP A 235 26.64 7.59 5.14
N ALA A 236 27.74 8.30 5.36
CA ALA A 236 27.75 9.77 5.44
C ALA A 236 27.24 10.43 4.15
N ASP A 237 27.59 9.89 2.98
CA ASP A 237 27.13 10.40 1.69
C ASP A 237 25.67 10.08 1.43
N VAL A 238 25.19 8.92 1.89
CA VAL A 238 23.78 8.54 1.86
C VAL A 238 22.96 9.50 2.73
N GLU A 239 23.44 9.81 3.93
CA GLU A 239 22.79 10.72 4.86
C GLU A 239 22.77 12.16 4.32
N ALA A 240 23.90 12.64 3.79
CA ALA A 240 23.98 13.94 3.13
C ALA A 240 22.99 14.03 1.96
N TRP A 241 22.87 12.99 1.14
CA TRP A 241 21.90 12.96 0.05
C TRP A 241 20.46 12.97 0.55
N ARG A 242 20.14 12.17 1.57
CA ARG A 242 18.81 12.16 2.20
C ARG A 242 18.44 13.56 2.69
N LEU A 243 19.34 14.23 3.42
CA LEU A 243 19.11 15.58 3.94
C LEU A 243 18.89 16.60 2.82
N ALA A 244 19.67 16.53 1.74
CA ALA A 244 19.46 17.36 0.56
C ALA A 244 18.08 17.12 -0.08
N LEU A 245 17.65 15.87 -0.19
CA LEU A 245 16.31 15.55 -0.71
C LEU A 245 15.17 16.04 0.19
N HIS A 246 15.35 16.02 1.52
CA HIS A 246 14.39 16.63 2.43
C HIS A 246 14.29 18.14 2.24
N ALA A 247 15.42 18.83 2.10
CA ALA A 247 15.42 20.26 1.81
C ALA A 247 14.73 20.57 0.46
N ASP A 248 14.99 19.76 -0.58
CA ASP A 248 14.32 19.86 -1.88
C ASP A 248 12.78 19.70 -1.75
N LEU A 249 12.33 18.79 -0.87
CA LEU A 249 10.91 18.56 -0.61
C LEU A 249 10.25 19.75 0.11
N ASP A 250 10.95 20.33 1.09
CA ASP A 250 10.49 21.51 1.83
C ASP A 250 10.37 22.73 0.90
N GLU A 251 11.31 22.91 -0.03
CA GLU A 251 11.21 23.95 -1.07
C GLU A 251 10.09 23.66 -2.08
N ALA A 252 9.97 22.40 -2.51
CA ALA A 252 8.96 21.98 -3.49
C ALA A 252 7.54 22.17 -2.96
N VAL A 253 7.27 21.87 -1.68
CA VAL A 253 5.92 22.07 -1.11
C VAL A 253 5.56 23.54 -0.98
N ALA A 254 6.54 24.42 -0.72
CA ALA A 254 6.33 25.86 -0.60
C ALA A 254 5.96 26.53 -1.93
N THR A 255 6.46 25.99 -3.06
CA THR A 255 6.25 26.53 -4.41
C THR A 255 5.34 25.65 -5.29
N SER A 256 4.75 24.60 -4.70
CA SER A 256 3.99 23.58 -5.43
C SER A 256 2.76 24.16 -6.13
N PRO A 257 2.47 23.76 -7.38
CA PRO A 257 1.21 24.08 -8.05
C PRO A 257 0.04 23.23 -7.53
N LEU A 258 0.29 22.24 -6.67
CA LEU A 258 -0.73 21.32 -6.20
C LEU A 258 -1.64 21.96 -5.14
N PRO A 259 -2.93 21.56 -5.09
CA PRO A 259 -3.83 21.98 -4.04
C PRO A 259 -3.37 21.49 -2.67
N GLU A 260 -3.85 22.13 -1.59
CA GLU A 260 -3.55 21.70 -0.21
C GLU A 260 -4.03 20.27 0.07
N ALA A 261 -5.25 19.97 -0.38
CA ALA A 261 -5.93 18.69 -0.21
C ALA A 261 -6.35 18.13 -1.58
N PRO A 262 -6.49 16.80 -1.71
CA PRO A 262 -6.96 16.18 -2.94
C PRO A 262 -8.45 16.47 -3.19
N ASP A 263 -8.90 16.29 -4.42
CA ASP A 263 -10.30 16.50 -4.82
C ASP A 263 -11.15 15.27 -4.49
N VAL A 264 -11.49 15.15 -3.20
CA VAL A 264 -12.32 14.07 -2.66
C VAL A 264 -13.70 14.08 -3.29
N VAL A 265 -14.26 15.25 -3.60
CA VAL A 265 -15.62 15.38 -4.15
C VAL A 265 -15.69 14.74 -5.53
N ARG A 266 -14.71 15.04 -6.40
CA ARG A 266 -14.65 14.45 -7.74
C ARG A 266 -14.42 12.94 -7.71
N VAL A 267 -13.53 12.47 -6.84
CA VAL A 267 -13.26 11.03 -6.69
C VAL A 267 -14.47 10.28 -6.14
N ASP A 268 -15.15 10.81 -5.12
CA ASP A 268 -16.37 10.20 -4.55
C ASP A 268 -17.52 10.18 -5.56
N ALA A 269 -17.74 11.29 -6.29
CA ALA A 269 -18.78 11.36 -7.32
C ALA A 269 -18.56 10.31 -8.42
N TRP A 270 -17.32 10.16 -8.90
CA TRP A 270 -16.96 9.14 -9.88
C TRP A 270 -17.14 7.72 -9.34
N LEU A 271 -16.67 7.45 -8.10
CA LEU A 271 -16.82 6.12 -7.49
C LEU A 271 -18.29 5.73 -7.34
N ARG A 272 -19.16 6.69 -6.98
CA ARG A 272 -20.61 6.46 -6.91
C ARG A 272 -21.21 6.15 -8.28
N ASP A 273 -20.83 6.89 -9.32
CA ASP A 273 -21.28 6.65 -10.68
C ASP A 273 -20.90 5.24 -11.18
N VAL A 274 -19.62 4.87 -11.04
CA VAL A 274 -19.13 3.54 -11.42
C VAL A 274 -19.89 2.43 -10.69
N ARG A 275 -20.13 2.60 -9.39
CA ARG A 275 -20.92 1.63 -8.60
C ARG A 275 -22.39 1.58 -9.03
N ALA A 276 -22.99 2.70 -9.41
CA ALA A 276 -24.35 2.74 -9.94
C ALA A 276 -24.46 2.00 -11.28
N ARG A 277 -23.48 2.18 -12.19
CA ARG A 277 -23.39 1.42 -13.45
C ARG A 277 -23.23 -0.07 -13.19
N SER A 278 -22.32 -0.46 -12.30
CA SER A 278 -22.14 -1.86 -11.90
C SER A 278 -23.42 -2.49 -11.32
N ALA A 279 -24.17 -1.75 -10.50
CA ALA A 279 -25.44 -2.22 -9.97
C ALA A 279 -26.50 -2.41 -11.08
N ALA A 280 -26.57 -1.48 -12.03
CA ALA A 280 -27.51 -1.57 -13.15
C ALA A 280 -27.20 -2.75 -14.08
N GLU A 281 -25.92 -3.07 -14.29
CA GLU A 281 -25.50 -4.24 -15.07
C GLU A 281 -25.83 -5.56 -14.38
N ALA A 282 -25.64 -5.65 -13.06
CA ALA A 282 -25.92 -6.85 -12.28
C ALA A 282 -27.43 -7.17 -12.13
N LEU A 283 -28.31 -6.21 -12.43
CA LEU A 283 -29.77 -6.34 -12.34
C LEU A 283 -30.46 -6.58 -13.71
N ARG A 284 -29.70 -6.67 -14.79
CA ARG A 284 -30.19 -7.03 -16.14
C ARG A 284 -30.15 -8.53 -16.36
#